data_AF-A0A269XWD0-F1
#
_entry.id   AF-A0A269XWD0-F1
#
_cell.length_a   1.000
_cell.length_b   1.000
_cell.length_c   1.000
_cell.angle_alpha   90.00
_cell.angle_beta   90.00
_cell.angle_gamma   90.00
#
_symmetry.space_group_name_H-M   'P 1'
#
loop_
_entity.id
_entity.type
_entity.pdbx_description
1 polymer ?
#
loop_
_entity_poly.entity_id
_entity_poly.type
_entity_poly.pdbx_seq_one_letter_code
_entity_poly.pdbx_strand_id
1 'polypeptide(L)'
;MTKSIKKYRKTHWWLLIRALLLSPLIVGSTGVYGIFWSGWALLPAFLLNAIYWYRYNRKNQFSNYRDQIWAVLVAFIYYFGSLTIILVAAHYSYLDTAIYYPAFIFPYNFSAVAVAVGLFYHHLGWMFVGTFWSAVLGILTYQWQTHHLPKLHRIQVGGFIVIFLVSLLPLYQNLANNLKYTDTSGTSSLNLAKYQPFKNRKALATLNHPTTLQIQSKFPRLNGATALYPMYSAVAQTLYTGVSARQGSQLVKVDSTPKAFNSLLKKQSDVIFMAKPSAAQFRAAKQHHVHLKLTKIGSEAFVFFVNQHNPVDNLSLKQIQSIYQRQTIFWSSVGGKFAAIQPFQRPEGSGSQTAMEQMVMANKQMAKPLRYQEFDVMDGVIDGVAGYNNRTNAIGYSFRFFATQMMHNKQVKLLKINGVSPTAANIRNDKYPLTAHFYAITGTHPSKNSERLINWLTTNDGQALINRTGYVGLK
;
A
#
# COMPACT_ATOMS: atom_id res chain seq x y z
N MET A 1 52.64 -38.17 30.58
CA MET A 1 51.22 -37.87 30.21
C MET A 1 50.73 -36.45 30.60
N THR A 2 51.25 -35.83 31.68
CA THR A 2 50.76 -34.54 32.22
C THR A 2 51.14 -33.27 31.43
N LYS A 3 52.28 -33.24 30.71
CA LYS A 3 52.67 -32.10 29.85
C LYS A 3 51.80 -31.96 28.58
N SER A 4 51.34 -33.08 28.01
CA SER A 4 50.47 -33.11 26.82
C SER A 4 49.07 -32.57 27.13
N ILE A 5 48.47 -32.99 28.26
CA ILE A 5 47.15 -32.53 28.69
C ILE A 5 47.14 -31.05 29.06
N LYS A 6 48.22 -30.54 29.71
CA LYS A 6 48.38 -29.09 29.97
C LYS A 6 48.52 -28.29 28.68
N LYS A 7 49.27 -28.80 27.67
CA LYS A 7 49.38 -28.15 26.35
C LYS A 7 48.02 -28.11 25.66
N TYR A 8 47.29 -29.24 25.64
CA TYR A 8 45.96 -29.36 25.03
C TYR A 8 44.90 -28.43 25.67
N ARG A 9 44.84 -28.36 27.01
CA ARG A 9 43.96 -27.41 27.73
C ARG A 9 44.31 -25.94 27.47
N LYS A 10 45.61 -25.60 27.36
CA LYS A 10 46.05 -24.23 27.02
C LYS A 10 45.59 -23.85 25.61
N THR A 11 45.71 -24.75 24.63
CA THR A 11 45.25 -24.50 23.25
C THR A 11 43.74 -24.31 23.17
N HIS A 12 42.96 -25.08 23.94
CA HIS A 12 41.50 -25.00 23.95
C HIS A 12 40.97 -23.70 24.59
N TRP A 13 41.54 -23.28 25.72
CA TRP A 13 41.21 -21.99 26.35
C TRP A 13 41.60 -20.80 25.48
N TRP A 14 42.74 -20.89 24.80
CA TRP A 14 43.16 -19.84 23.86
C TRP A 14 42.27 -19.80 22.62
N LEU A 15 41.80 -20.94 22.12
CA LEU A 15 40.79 -21.02 21.05
C LEU A 15 39.45 -20.39 21.48
N LEU A 16 39.01 -20.64 22.72
CA LEU A 16 37.80 -20.03 23.30
C LEU A 16 37.94 -18.52 23.46
N ILE A 17 39.01 -18.05 24.10
CA ILE A 17 39.34 -16.61 24.23
C ILE A 17 39.38 -15.96 22.85
N ARG A 18 39.97 -16.61 21.86
CA ARG A 18 40.06 -16.06 20.51
C ARG A 18 38.72 -16.01 19.78
N ALA A 19 37.90 -17.05 19.88
CA ALA A 19 36.56 -17.09 19.30
C ALA A 19 35.61 -16.08 19.96
N LEU A 20 35.76 -15.84 21.27
CA LEU A 20 34.92 -14.95 22.06
C LEU A 20 35.38 -13.49 22.07
N LEU A 21 36.68 -13.22 21.89
CA LEU A 21 37.25 -11.86 22.04
C LEU A 21 37.93 -11.36 20.76
N LEU A 22 38.95 -12.06 20.24
CA LEU A 22 39.78 -11.56 19.14
C LEU A 22 39.09 -11.58 17.77
N SER A 23 38.35 -12.64 17.44
CA SER A 23 37.65 -12.74 16.15
C SER A 23 36.52 -11.70 16.04
N PRO A 24 35.65 -11.52 17.06
CA PRO A 24 34.67 -10.43 17.07
C PRO A 24 35.31 -9.04 17.01
N LEU A 25 36.49 -8.83 17.63
CA LEU A 25 37.23 -7.57 17.55
C LEU A 25 37.64 -7.21 16.12
N ILE A 26 38.14 -8.17 15.33
CA ILE A 26 38.57 -7.94 13.95
C ILE A 26 37.36 -7.74 13.01
N VAL A 27 36.31 -8.55 13.17
CA VAL A 27 35.06 -8.42 12.38
C VAL A 27 34.32 -7.12 12.73
N GLY A 28 34.26 -6.78 14.02
CA GLY A 28 33.59 -5.58 14.52
C GLY A 28 34.31 -4.31 14.09
N SER A 29 35.64 -4.25 14.18
CA SER A 29 36.40 -3.07 13.75
C SER A 29 36.37 -2.84 12.23
N THR A 30 36.43 -3.90 11.42
CA THR A 30 36.30 -3.77 9.95
C THR A 30 34.87 -3.50 9.48
N GLY A 31 33.86 -4.06 10.16
CA GLY A 31 32.46 -3.77 9.90
C GLY A 31 32.09 -2.32 10.24
N VAL A 32 32.59 -1.78 11.35
CA VAL A 32 32.37 -0.37 11.73
C VAL A 32 33.00 0.60 10.74
N TYR A 33 34.20 0.32 10.22
CA TYR A 33 34.86 1.18 9.22
C TYR A 33 34.17 1.15 7.83
N GLY A 34 33.62 0.02 7.40
CA GLY A 34 32.90 -0.09 6.13
C GLY A 34 31.54 0.63 6.10
N ILE A 35 30.95 0.91 7.27
CA ILE A 35 29.63 1.54 7.38
C ILE A 35 29.69 3.06 7.12
N PHE A 36 30.83 3.71 7.37
CA PHE A 36 30.99 5.16 7.13
C PHE A 36 31.09 5.55 5.65
N TRP A 37 31.32 4.59 4.72
CA TRP A 37 31.67 4.88 3.33
C TRP A 37 30.76 4.22 2.27
N SER A 38 29.51 3.90 2.63
CA SER A 38 28.49 3.19 1.83
C SER A 38 28.62 1.65 1.86
N GLY A 39 27.49 0.94 1.82
CA GLY A 39 27.38 -0.52 2.02
C GLY A 39 28.25 -1.40 1.10
N TRP A 40 28.83 -0.86 0.03
CA TRP A 40 29.81 -1.53 -0.82
C TRP A 40 31.15 -1.77 -0.13
N ALA A 41 31.51 -0.96 0.89
CA ALA A 41 32.74 -1.11 1.66
C ALA A 41 32.73 -2.30 2.63
N LEU A 42 31.58 -2.98 2.80
CA LEU A 42 31.49 -4.24 3.53
C LEU A 42 32.11 -5.42 2.76
N LEU A 43 32.08 -5.40 1.42
CA LEU A 43 32.62 -6.48 0.59
C LEU A 43 34.15 -6.65 0.77
N PRO A 44 34.98 -5.58 0.72
CA PRO A 44 36.40 -5.66 1.05
C PRO A 44 36.67 -6.13 2.49
N ALA A 45 35.87 -5.69 3.46
CA ALA A 45 35.99 -6.09 4.86
C ALA A 45 35.73 -7.60 5.06
N PHE A 46 34.68 -8.13 4.43
CA PHE A 46 34.41 -9.57 4.42
C PHE A 46 35.51 -10.36 3.72
N LEU A 47 36.04 -9.85 2.60
CA LEU A 47 37.14 -10.48 1.87
C LEU A 47 38.43 -10.53 2.71
N LEU A 48 38.80 -9.43 3.37
CA LEU A 48 39.98 -9.34 4.24
C LEU A 48 39.88 -10.25 5.45
N ASN A 49 38.68 -10.35 6.04
CA ASN A 49 38.41 -11.26 7.14
C ASN A 49 38.53 -12.73 6.69
N ALA A 50 38.00 -13.07 5.51
CA ALA A 50 38.15 -14.40 4.92
C ALA A 50 39.62 -14.75 4.63
N ILE A 51 40.41 -13.81 4.10
CA ILE A 51 41.85 -13.97 3.84
C ILE A 51 42.64 -14.15 5.14
N TYR A 52 42.32 -13.38 6.19
CA TYR A 52 42.94 -13.53 7.50
C TYR A 52 42.71 -14.92 8.09
N TRP A 53 41.46 -15.40 8.05
CA TRP A 53 41.11 -16.75 8.50
C TRP A 53 41.83 -17.83 7.72
N TYR A 54 41.87 -17.71 6.38
CA TYR A 54 42.59 -18.63 5.51
C TYR A 54 44.10 -18.70 5.83
N ARG A 55 44.78 -17.55 5.89
CA ARG A 55 46.23 -17.48 6.17
C ARG A 55 46.58 -18.00 7.56
N TYR A 56 45.75 -17.72 8.55
CA TYR A 56 46.00 -18.14 9.92
C TYR A 56 45.80 -19.65 10.12
N ASN A 57 44.74 -20.23 9.54
CA ASN A 57 44.50 -21.68 9.62
C ASN A 57 45.60 -22.48 8.88
N ARG A 58 46.10 -21.94 7.77
CA ARG A 58 47.25 -22.49 7.05
C ARG A 58 48.54 -22.47 7.88
N LYS A 59 48.82 -21.38 8.61
CA LYS A 59 50.05 -21.20 9.40
C LYS A 59 50.13 -22.12 10.63
N ASN A 60 49.00 -22.43 11.27
CA ASN A 60 49.00 -23.11 12.56
C ASN A 60 48.56 -24.58 12.50
N GLN A 61 48.31 -25.13 11.30
CA GLN A 61 48.00 -26.54 11.04
C GLN A 61 47.00 -27.16 12.04
N PHE A 62 45.92 -26.44 12.34
CA PHE A 62 44.91 -26.93 13.27
C PHE A 62 44.14 -28.11 12.66
N SER A 63 44.47 -29.32 13.10
CA SER A 63 43.93 -30.57 12.58
C SER A 63 42.54 -30.93 13.12
N ASN A 64 42.08 -30.31 14.21
CA ASN A 64 40.83 -30.69 14.87
C ASN A 64 39.70 -29.67 14.67
N TYR A 65 39.10 -29.73 13.48
CA TYR A 65 38.01 -28.86 13.02
C TYR A 65 36.74 -28.94 13.90
N ARG A 66 36.53 -30.08 14.57
CA ARG A 66 35.42 -30.29 15.51
C ARG A 66 35.43 -29.28 16.66
N ASP A 67 36.60 -28.98 17.19
CA ASP A 67 36.76 -28.10 18.35
C ASP A 67 36.52 -26.62 17.98
N GLN A 68 36.80 -26.24 16.73
CA GLN A 68 36.53 -24.89 16.22
C GLN A 68 35.04 -24.64 16.01
N ILE A 69 34.32 -25.59 15.39
CA ILE A 69 32.86 -25.51 15.25
C ILE A 69 32.21 -25.47 16.63
N TRP A 70 32.68 -26.29 17.57
CA TRP A 70 32.18 -26.27 18.95
C TRP A 70 32.44 -24.94 19.65
N ALA A 71 33.62 -24.34 19.51
CA ALA A 71 33.90 -23.03 20.09
C ALA A 71 33.01 -21.93 19.50
N VAL A 72 32.73 -21.99 18.19
CA VAL A 72 31.78 -21.07 17.52
C VAL A 72 30.36 -21.31 18.04
N LEU A 73 29.88 -22.55 18.09
CA LEU A 73 28.55 -22.87 18.60
C LEU A 73 28.36 -22.45 20.06
N VAL A 74 29.35 -22.69 20.93
CA VAL A 74 29.34 -22.26 22.33
C VAL A 74 29.32 -20.74 22.44
N ALA A 75 30.11 -20.04 21.64
CA ALA A 75 30.09 -18.57 21.57
C ALA A 75 28.72 -18.04 21.11
N PHE A 76 28.12 -18.67 20.11
CA PHE A 76 26.78 -18.35 19.63
C PHE A 76 25.73 -18.60 20.72
N ILE A 77 25.70 -19.79 21.33
CA ILE A 77 24.73 -20.12 22.39
C ILE A 77 24.87 -19.16 23.57
N TYR A 78 26.10 -18.88 24.00
CA TYR A 78 26.36 -17.91 25.06
C TYR A 78 25.84 -16.52 24.69
N TYR A 79 26.14 -16.03 23.49
CA TYR A 79 25.73 -14.70 23.03
C TYR A 79 24.21 -14.56 22.85
N PHE A 80 23.59 -15.50 22.14
CA PHE A 80 22.14 -15.49 21.86
C PHE A 80 21.30 -15.82 23.10
N GLY A 81 21.78 -16.72 23.97
CA GLY A 81 21.15 -17.03 25.25
C GLY A 81 21.17 -15.83 26.18
N SER A 82 22.31 -15.16 26.31
CA SER A 82 22.44 -13.95 27.13
C SER A 82 21.55 -12.81 26.62
N LEU A 83 21.53 -12.58 25.30
CA LEU A 83 20.68 -11.56 24.68
C LEU A 83 19.19 -11.85 24.92
N THR A 84 18.76 -13.10 24.78
CA THR A 84 17.36 -13.49 25.00
C THR A 84 16.94 -13.28 26.45
N ILE A 85 17.80 -13.65 27.41
CA ILE A 85 17.54 -13.44 28.84
C ILE A 85 17.43 -11.94 29.15
N ILE A 86 18.32 -11.11 28.61
CA ILE A 86 18.28 -9.65 28.80
C ILE A 86 16.98 -9.06 28.24
N LEU A 87 16.56 -9.48 27.05
CA LEU A 87 15.32 -9.00 26.42
C LEU A 87 14.07 -9.43 27.22
N VAL A 88 14.03 -10.66 27.71
CA VAL A 88 12.91 -11.16 28.54
C VAL A 88 12.86 -10.44 29.89
N ALA A 89 14.02 -10.27 30.55
CA ALA A 89 14.12 -9.58 31.84
C ALA A 89 13.76 -8.09 31.74
N ALA A 90 14.03 -7.45 30.59
CA ALA A 90 13.64 -6.06 30.33
C ALA A 90 12.15 -5.89 29.95
N HIS A 91 11.35 -6.95 30.03
CA HIS A 91 9.94 -6.97 29.57
C HIS A 91 9.77 -6.37 28.18
N TYR A 92 10.75 -6.67 27.33
CA TYR A 92 10.94 -6.01 26.06
C TYR A 92 9.82 -6.37 25.09
N SER A 93 9.09 -5.34 24.64
CA SER A 93 8.19 -5.42 23.50
C SER A 93 8.89 -4.81 22.30
N TYR A 94 9.06 -5.57 21.21
CA TYR A 94 9.64 -5.09 19.94
C TYR A 94 8.80 -4.00 19.24
N LEU A 95 7.75 -3.47 19.91
CA LEU A 95 6.68 -2.67 19.32
C LEU A 95 6.65 -1.20 19.80
N ASP A 96 7.33 -0.80 20.88
CA ASP A 96 7.25 0.57 21.43
C ASP A 96 8.64 1.24 21.53
N THR A 97 8.77 2.48 21.05
CA THR A 97 10.04 3.23 21.07
C THR A 97 9.83 4.68 21.51
N ALA A 98 10.67 5.14 22.45
CA ALA A 98 11.29 6.48 22.50
C ALA A 98 12.07 6.69 23.83
N ILE A 99 13.40 6.78 23.73
CA ILE A 99 14.35 7.56 24.57
C ILE A 99 14.42 7.30 26.11
N TYR A 100 15.66 7.20 26.61
CA TYR A 100 16.19 7.26 27.99
C TYR A 100 16.29 5.95 28.81
N TYR A 101 17.50 5.38 28.95
CA TYR A 101 18.34 5.42 30.16
C TYR A 101 19.71 4.73 29.89
N PRO A 102 20.77 5.02 30.67
CA PRO A 102 22.13 5.18 30.20
C PRO A 102 22.95 3.89 30.19
N ALA A 103 23.97 3.95 29.35
CA ALA A 103 25.10 3.07 29.32
C ALA A 103 25.86 3.02 30.65
N PHE A 104 25.43 2.18 31.59
CA PHE A 104 26.26 1.63 32.67
C PHE A 104 25.60 0.28 33.00
N ILE A 105 26.23 -0.88 32.82
CA ILE A 105 27.30 -1.47 33.64
C ILE A 105 27.83 -2.70 32.82
N PHE A 106 29.15 -2.95 32.83
CA PHE A 106 29.87 -4.19 32.38
C PHE A 106 30.49 -4.26 30.93
N PRO A 107 31.56 -5.08 30.73
CA PRO A 107 32.73 -4.67 29.94
C PRO A 107 32.69 -5.00 28.43
N TYR A 108 32.95 -3.95 27.65
CA TYR A 108 33.73 -3.81 26.40
C TYR A 108 33.62 -4.76 25.19
N ASN A 109 32.62 -5.64 25.09
CA ASN A 109 32.23 -6.20 23.77
C ASN A 109 30.93 -5.62 23.21
N PHE A 110 30.30 -4.72 23.96
CA PHE A 110 29.04 -4.10 23.58
C PHE A 110 29.18 -2.64 23.15
N SER A 111 30.37 -2.04 23.06
CA SER A 111 30.52 -0.70 22.48
C SER A 111 30.20 -0.71 20.98
N ALA A 112 30.59 -1.76 20.25
CA ALA A 112 30.17 -1.97 18.87
C ALA A 112 28.65 -2.25 18.75
N VAL A 113 28.07 -2.94 19.75
CA VAL A 113 26.62 -3.16 19.81
C VAL A 113 25.89 -1.90 20.27
N ALA A 114 26.47 -1.05 21.11
CA ALA A 114 25.90 0.21 21.57
C ALA A 114 25.94 1.27 20.46
N VAL A 115 26.99 1.27 19.64
CA VAL A 115 27.07 2.05 18.39
C VAL A 115 26.09 1.49 17.35
N ALA A 116 25.96 0.16 17.21
CA ALA A 116 25.00 -0.47 16.30
C ALA A 116 23.54 -0.31 16.73
N VAL A 117 23.27 -0.33 18.04
CA VAL A 117 21.94 -0.14 18.66
C VAL A 117 21.56 1.33 18.67
N GLY A 118 22.52 2.23 18.89
CA GLY A 118 22.28 3.67 18.90
C GLY A 118 22.15 4.32 17.52
N LEU A 119 22.86 3.80 16.49
CA LEU A 119 22.94 4.47 15.18
C LEU A 119 22.36 3.65 14.00
N PHE A 120 22.24 2.32 14.12
CA PHE A 120 21.96 1.43 12.97
C PHE A 120 20.93 0.33 13.27
N TYR A 121 20.02 0.59 14.23
CA TYR A 121 19.05 -0.36 14.78
C TYR A 121 18.18 -1.07 13.72
N HIS A 122 17.84 -0.39 12.62
CA HIS A 122 17.03 -0.95 11.53
C HIS A 122 17.77 -1.96 10.61
N HIS A 123 19.10 -1.98 10.64
CA HIS A 123 19.93 -2.80 9.74
C HIS A 123 20.59 -3.99 10.44
N LEU A 124 20.38 -4.13 11.75
CA LEU A 124 21.02 -5.14 12.59
C LEU A 124 20.80 -6.57 12.09
N GLY A 125 19.58 -6.89 11.64
CA GLY A 125 19.27 -8.21 11.05
C GLY A 125 20.07 -8.53 9.78
N TRP A 126 20.32 -7.53 8.92
CA TRP A 126 21.07 -7.71 7.67
C TRP A 126 22.56 -7.99 7.91
N MET A 127 23.13 -7.43 8.97
CA MET A 127 24.53 -7.68 9.35
C MET A 127 24.77 -9.15 9.73
N PHE A 128 23.82 -9.78 10.43
CA PHE A 128 23.90 -11.19 10.81
C PHE A 128 23.68 -12.13 9.61
N VAL A 129 22.72 -11.81 8.75
CA VAL A 129 22.49 -12.54 7.49
C VAL A 129 23.74 -12.49 6.61
N GLY A 130 24.31 -11.30 6.39
CA GLY A 130 25.54 -11.14 5.59
C GLY A 130 26.75 -11.88 6.15
N THR A 131 26.93 -11.87 7.47
CA THR A 131 28.05 -12.57 8.13
C THR A 131 27.91 -14.09 8.06
N PHE A 132 26.70 -14.62 8.25
CA PHE A 132 26.44 -16.05 8.11
C PHE A 132 26.66 -16.53 6.66
N TRP A 133 26.06 -15.86 5.68
CA TRP A 133 26.17 -16.25 4.28
C TRP A 133 27.57 -16.08 3.71
N SER A 134 28.32 -15.06 4.14
CA SER A 134 29.74 -14.91 3.77
C SER A 134 30.63 -16.03 4.34
N ALA A 135 30.36 -16.47 5.58
CA ALA A 135 31.05 -17.63 6.16
C ALA A 135 30.70 -18.92 5.39
N VAL A 136 29.43 -19.15 5.05
CA VAL A 136 29.00 -20.29 4.23
C VAL A 136 29.66 -20.26 2.85
N LEU A 137 29.68 -19.11 2.17
CA LEU A 137 30.35 -18.94 0.87
C LEU A 137 31.86 -19.19 0.95
N GLY A 138 32.52 -18.68 2.00
CA GLY A 138 33.95 -18.93 2.24
C GLY A 138 34.26 -20.42 2.45
N ILE A 139 33.38 -21.13 3.17
CA ILE A 139 33.49 -22.57 3.38
C ILE A 139 33.27 -23.34 2.06
N LEU A 140 32.24 -22.99 1.29
CA LEU A 140 31.93 -23.66 0.01
C LEU A 140 33.02 -23.44 -1.05
N THR A 141 33.55 -22.22 -1.15
CA THR A 141 34.64 -21.89 -2.10
C THR A 141 35.94 -22.63 -1.76
N TYR A 142 36.29 -22.73 -0.47
CA TYR A 142 37.43 -23.53 -0.03
C TYR A 142 37.25 -25.03 -0.37
N GLN A 143 36.03 -25.55 -0.21
CA GLN A 143 35.71 -26.96 -0.52
C GLN A 143 35.72 -27.26 -2.02
N TRP A 144 35.24 -26.32 -2.84
CA TRP A 144 35.31 -26.41 -4.29
C TRP A 144 36.76 -26.48 -4.79
N GLN A 145 37.66 -25.70 -4.18
CA GLN A 145 39.09 -25.71 -4.52
C GLN A 145 39.84 -26.95 -4.02
N THR A 146 39.36 -27.61 -2.97
CA THR A 146 40.05 -28.76 -2.34
C THR A 146 39.41 -30.12 -2.65
N HIS A 147 38.32 -30.14 -3.44
CA HIS A 147 37.56 -31.33 -3.84
C HIS A 147 37.10 -32.24 -2.68
N HIS A 148 36.98 -31.70 -1.47
CA HIS A 148 36.57 -32.44 -0.28
C HIS A 148 35.35 -31.79 0.37
N LEU A 149 34.18 -32.40 0.13
CA LEU A 149 32.94 -32.03 0.83
C LEU A 149 32.91 -32.70 2.22
N PRO A 150 32.64 -31.95 3.30
CA PRO A 150 32.54 -32.53 4.63
C PRO A 150 31.28 -33.40 4.73
N LYS A 151 31.42 -34.60 5.30
CA LYS A 151 30.28 -35.43 5.69
C LYS A 151 29.65 -34.84 6.96
N LEU A 152 28.61 -34.01 6.79
CA LEU A 152 27.86 -33.44 7.90
C LEU A 152 26.95 -34.49 8.54
N HIS A 153 26.93 -34.56 9.87
CA HIS A 153 26.00 -35.41 10.60
C HIS A 153 24.59 -34.81 10.58
N ARG A 154 23.54 -35.64 10.70
CA ARG A 154 22.12 -35.22 10.62
C ARG A 154 21.77 -34.03 11.52
N ILE A 155 22.36 -33.98 12.73
CA ILE A 155 22.18 -32.88 13.70
C ILE A 155 22.74 -31.56 13.16
N GLN A 156 23.90 -31.59 12.50
CA GLN A 156 24.53 -30.40 11.94
C GLN A 156 23.73 -29.87 10.74
N VAL A 157 23.22 -30.76 9.90
CA VAL A 157 22.30 -30.41 8.81
C VAL A 157 21.03 -29.76 9.37
N GLY A 158 20.45 -30.32 10.44
CA GLY A 158 19.33 -29.72 11.15
C GLY A 158 19.65 -28.32 11.69
N GLY A 159 20.82 -28.14 12.32
CA GLY A 159 21.29 -26.84 12.78
C GLY A 159 21.42 -25.82 11.65
N PHE A 160 21.96 -26.21 10.49
CA PHE A 160 22.03 -25.34 9.30
C PHE A 160 20.65 -24.96 8.76
N ILE A 161 19.70 -25.88 8.73
CA ILE A 161 18.31 -25.60 8.31
C ILE A 161 17.66 -24.60 9.28
N VAL A 162 17.84 -24.78 10.59
CA VAL A 162 17.31 -23.83 11.59
C VAL A 162 17.93 -22.45 11.41
N ILE A 163 19.26 -22.36 11.26
CA ILE A 163 19.93 -21.07 11.05
C ILE A 163 19.50 -20.44 9.73
N PHE A 164 19.32 -21.24 8.66
CA PHE A 164 18.77 -20.77 7.39
C PHE A 164 17.37 -20.17 7.56
N LEU A 165 16.45 -20.88 8.22
CA LEU A 165 15.10 -20.39 8.51
C LEU A 165 15.12 -19.13 9.38
N VAL A 166 16.02 -19.08 10.37
CA VAL A 166 16.24 -17.88 11.20
C VAL A 166 16.80 -16.72 10.38
N SER A 167 17.65 -16.98 9.39
CA SER A 167 18.16 -15.95 8.48
C SER A 167 17.09 -15.35 7.57
N LEU A 168 15.95 -16.03 7.40
CA LEU A 168 14.79 -15.53 6.65
C LEU A 168 13.87 -14.65 7.51
N LEU A 169 14.00 -14.64 8.84
CA LEU A 169 13.16 -13.81 9.72
C LEU A 169 13.26 -12.31 9.41
N PRO A 170 14.44 -11.70 9.16
CA PRO A 170 14.53 -10.30 8.75
C PRO A 170 13.84 -10.01 7.40
N LEU A 171 13.91 -10.95 6.45
CA LEU A 171 13.19 -10.88 5.17
C LEU A 171 11.67 -10.94 5.39
N TYR A 172 11.21 -11.88 6.21
CA TYR A 172 9.82 -12.01 6.62
C TYR A 172 9.32 -10.77 7.37
N GLN A 173 10.12 -10.21 8.28
CA GLN A 173 9.76 -9.01 9.05
C GLN A 173 9.76 -7.77 8.17
N ASN A 174 10.70 -7.61 7.24
CA ASN A 174 10.66 -6.54 6.25
C ASN A 174 9.40 -6.64 5.39
N LEU A 175 9.07 -7.86 4.93
CA LEU A 175 7.82 -8.13 4.22
C LEU A 175 6.61 -7.80 5.11
N ALA A 176 6.54 -8.28 6.35
CA ALA A 176 5.42 -8.05 7.26
C ALA A 176 5.25 -6.57 7.65
N ASN A 177 6.35 -5.85 7.87
CA ASN A 177 6.33 -4.40 8.08
C ASN A 177 5.89 -3.66 6.83
N ASN A 178 6.19 -4.17 5.63
CA ASN A 178 5.63 -3.69 4.36
C ASN A 178 4.17 -4.11 4.16
N LEU A 179 3.54 -4.78 5.13
CA LEU A 179 2.11 -5.14 5.13
C LEU A 179 1.28 -4.52 6.28
N LYS A 180 1.88 -3.98 7.36
CA LYS A 180 1.18 -3.30 8.47
C LYS A 180 0.67 -1.88 8.16
N TYR A 181 -0.63 -1.63 8.34
CA TYR A 181 -1.29 -0.32 8.30
C TYR A 181 -0.80 0.57 9.46
N THR A 182 -0.50 1.85 9.19
CA THR A 182 -0.12 2.83 10.22
C THR A 182 -0.96 4.09 10.06
N ASP A 183 -1.75 4.40 11.08
CA ASP A 183 -2.72 5.49 11.10
C ASP A 183 -2.03 6.85 11.32
N THR A 184 -1.27 7.33 10.33
CA THR A 184 -0.38 8.50 10.51
C THR A 184 -0.64 9.68 9.57
N SER A 185 -1.44 9.51 8.52
CA SER A 185 -1.90 10.63 7.70
C SER A 185 -3.28 11.06 8.19
N GLY A 186 -3.41 12.32 8.64
CA GLY A 186 -4.68 12.89 9.10
C GLY A 186 -5.84 12.48 8.19
N THR A 187 -6.84 11.85 8.79
CA THR A 187 -8.01 11.32 8.08
C THR A 187 -8.62 12.44 7.24
N SER A 188 -8.60 12.27 5.93
CA SER A 188 -9.30 13.19 5.04
C SER A 188 -10.77 12.85 5.14
N SER A 189 -11.44 13.29 6.21
CA SER A 189 -12.83 12.93 6.43
C SER A 189 -13.71 13.48 5.30
N LEU A 190 -14.44 12.57 4.65
CA LEU A 190 -15.38 12.94 3.60
C LEU A 190 -16.54 13.75 4.22
N ASN A 191 -16.44 15.08 4.17
CA ASN A 191 -17.51 15.96 4.63
C ASN A 191 -18.55 16.18 3.52
N LEU A 192 -19.60 15.35 3.48
CA LEU A 192 -20.70 15.52 2.54
C LEU A 192 -21.62 16.70 2.89
N ALA A 193 -21.68 17.11 4.16
CA ALA A 193 -22.58 18.18 4.60
C ALA A 193 -22.27 19.53 3.93
N LYS A 194 -21.03 19.75 3.46
CA LYS A 194 -20.66 20.95 2.68
C LYS A 194 -21.41 21.04 1.34
N TYR A 195 -21.81 19.90 0.77
CA TYR A 195 -22.53 19.84 -0.51
C TYR A 195 -24.06 19.81 -0.34
N GLN A 196 -24.58 20.04 0.87
CA GLN A 196 -26.01 20.14 1.09
C GLN A 196 -26.57 21.39 0.38
N PRO A 197 -27.55 21.23 -0.52
CA PRO A 197 -28.12 22.38 -1.24
C PRO A 197 -28.94 23.25 -0.29
N PHE A 198 -29.05 24.54 -0.63
CA PHE A 198 -29.78 25.59 0.09
C PHE A 198 -29.27 25.89 1.51
N LYS A 199 -28.12 25.32 1.91
CA LYS A 199 -27.45 25.62 3.19
C LYS A 199 -26.24 26.52 3.01
N ASN A 200 -25.26 26.11 2.19
CA ASN A 200 -24.07 26.91 1.90
C ASN A 200 -23.79 26.96 0.39
N ARG A 201 -24.12 28.10 -0.23
CA ARG A 201 -23.97 28.29 -1.67
C ARG A 201 -22.51 28.26 -2.15
N LYS A 202 -21.54 28.57 -1.30
CA LYS A 202 -20.11 28.69 -1.69
C LYS A 202 -19.47 27.35 -2.05
N ALA A 203 -19.99 26.24 -1.54
CA ALA A 203 -19.42 24.91 -1.76
C ALA A 203 -19.97 24.20 -3.00
N LEU A 204 -21.03 24.74 -3.62
CA LEU A 204 -21.64 24.19 -4.83
C LEU A 204 -21.25 25.02 -6.05
N ALA A 205 -21.07 24.35 -7.18
CA ALA A 205 -20.89 25.03 -8.45
C ALA A 205 -22.14 25.86 -8.79
N THR A 206 -21.93 26.99 -9.45
CA THR A 206 -22.99 27.90 -9.89
C THR A 206 -22.78 28.26 -11.35
N LEU A 207 -23.80 28.79 -12.02
CA LEU A 207 -23.65 29.43 -13.32
C LEU A 207 -23.27 30.91 -13.14
N ASN A 208 -22.60 31.49 -14.14
CA ASN A 208 -22.27 32.92 -14.13
C ASN A 208 -23.44 33.80 -14.58
N HIS A 209 -24.54 33.17 -14.99
CA HIS A 209 -25.76 33.81 -15.51
C HIS A 209 -26.99 33.02 -15.06
N PRO A 210 -28.18 33.64 -15.05
CA PRO A 210 -29.44 32.94 -14.80
C PRO A 210 -29.74 31.90 -15.89
N THR A 211 -30.28 30.75 -15.49
CA THR A 211 -30.79 29.73 -16.41
C THR A 211 -32.28 29.93 -16.69
N THR A 212 -32.73 29.55 -17.89
CA THR A 212 -34.13 29.62 -18.33
C THR A 212 -35.05 28.63 -17.63
N LEU A 213 -34.52 27.54 -17.07
CA LEU A 213 -35.32 26.56 -16.33
C LEU A 213 -35.36 26.92 -14.84
N GLN A 214 -36.56 27.18 -14.32
CA GLN A 214 -36.85 27.25 -12.89
C GLN A 214 -38.00 26.30 -12.55
N ILE A 215 -37.88 25.60 -11.42
CA ILE A 215 -38.88 24.69 -10.87
C ILE A 215 -39.35 25.29 -9.55
N GLN A 216 -40.61 25.69 -9.49
CA GLN A 216 -41.23 26.36 -8.34
C GLN A 216 -42.10 25.43 -7.47
N SER A 217 -42.53 24.29 -8.02
CA SER A 217 -43.39 23.33 -7.35
C SER A 217 -43.19 21.92 -7.92
N LYS A 218 -43.70 20.89 -7.24
CA LYS A 218 -43.55 19.48 -7.63
C LYS A 218 -42.08 19.14 -7.95
N PHE A 219 -41.21 19.45 -6.99
CA PHE A 219 -39.77 19.27 -7.11
C PHE A 219 -39.42 17.78 -7.27
N PRO A 220 -38.64 17.40 -8.30
CA PRO A 220 -38.10 16.04 -8.39
C PRO A 220 -37.25 15.70 -7.16
N ARG A 221 -37.47 14.53 -6.57
CA ARG A 221 -36.64 13.98 -5.50
C ARG A 221 -35.39 13.34 -6.11
N LEU A 222 -34.22 13.89 -5.80
CA LEU A 222 -32.94 13.48 -6.31
C LEU A 222 -32.22 12.56 -5.32
N ASN A 223 -31.58 11.52 -5.84
CA ASN A 223 -30.65 10.69 -5.08
C ASN A 223 -29.51 10.21 -6.01
N GLY A 224 -28.47 9.59 -5.50
CA GLY A 224 -27.41 9.12 -6.37
C GLY A 224 -26.23 8.52 -5.65
N ALA A 225 -25.25 8.11 -6.45
CA ALA A 225 -23.96 7.68 -5.97
C ALA A 225 -23.26 8.84 -5.24
N THR A 226 -22.64 8.53 -4.10
CA THR A 226 -21.93 9.51 -3.24
C THR A 226 -20.99 10.43 -4.01
N ALA A 227 -20.26 9.91 -5.00
CA ALA A 227 -19.35 10.70 -5.81
C ALA A 227 -20.09 11.86 -6.53
N LEU A 228 -21.27 11.59 -7.09
CA LEU A 228 -22.03 12.56 -7.89
C LEU A 228 -22.80 13.58 -7.04
N TYR A 229 -22.78 13.46 -5.70
CA TYR A 229 -23.54 14.34 -4.80
C TYR A 229 -23.30 15.83 -5.04
N PRO A 230 -22.05 16.31 -5.18
CA PRO A 230 -21.81 17.73 -5.44
C PRO A 230 -22.46 18.22 -6.73
N MET A 231 -22.53 17.36 -7.76
CA MET A 231 -23.09 17.71 -9.06
C MET A 231 -24.61 17.84 -8.98
N TYR A 232 -25.33 16.83 -8.49
CA TYR A 232 -26.79 16.92 -8.47
C TYR A 232 -27.33 17.82 -7.36
N SER A 233 -26.56 18.09 -6.30
CA SER A 233 -26.84 19.18 -5.36
C SER A 233 -26.73 20.56 -6.02
N ALA A 234 -25.70 20.79 -6.84
CA ALA A 234 -25.56 22.04 -7.60
C ALA A 234 -26.71 22.24 -8.60
N VAL A 235 -27.17 21.16 -9.23
CA VAL A 235 -28.34 21.16 -10.11
C VAL A 235 -29.60 21.59 -9.34
N ALA A 236 -29.91 20.95 -8.22
CA ALA A 236 -31.06 21.33 -7.39
C ALA A 236 -30.96 22.78 -6.90
N GLN A 237 -29.79 23.19 -6.42
CA GLN A 237 -29.50 24.56 -5.97
C GLN A 237 -29.74 25.60 -7.07
N THR A 238 -29.51 25.22 -8.33
CA THR A 238 -29.65 26.11 -9.50
C THR A 238 -31.08 26.18 -10.02
N LEU A 239 -31.82 25.06 -9.99
CA LEU A 239 -33.13 24.94 -10.62
C LEU A 239 -34.32 25.10 -9.66
N TYR A 240 -34.15 24.84 -8.37
CA TYR A 240 -35.28 24.85 -7.42
C TYR A 240 -35.36 26.20 -6.72
N THR A 241 -36.50 26.86 -6.87
CA THR A 241 -36.76 28.18 -6.26
C THR A 241 -37.65 28.04 -5.03
N GLY A 242 -37.43 28.88 -4.01
CA GLY A 242 -38.26 28.91 -2.80
C GLY A 242 -38.10 27.69 -1.87
N VAL A 243 -37.03 26.91 -2.04
CA VAL A 243 -36.74 25.72 -1.22
C VAL A 243 -35.88 26.08 -0.03
N SER A 244 -36.35 25.76 1.18
CA SER A 244 -35.57 25.91 2.42
C SER A 244 -34.49 24.83 2.54
N ALA A 245 -33.47 25.04 3.39
CA ALA A 245 -32.43 24.03 3.65
C ALA A 245 -32.99 22.68 4.15
N ARG A 246 -34.07 22.70 4.95
CA ARG A 246 -34.75 21.50 5.48
C ARG A 246 -35.50 20.76 4.39
N GLN A 247 -36.21 21.48 3.53
CA GLN A 247 -36.89 20.87 2.39
C GLN A 247 -35.87 20.34 1.37
N GLY A 248 -34.78 21.07 1.16
CA GLY A 248 -33.66 20.69 0.32
C GLY A 248 -33.03 19.35 0.70
N SER A 249 -32.78 19.10 1.99
CA SER A 249 -32.23 17.82 2.46
C SER A 249 -33.20 16.64 2.31
N GLN A 250 -34.50 16.90 2.28
CA GLN A 250 -35.52 15.88 2.00
C GLN A 250 -35.64 15.58 0.51
N LEU A 251 -35.50 16.61 -0.34
CA LEU A 251 -35.57 16.51 -1.79
C LEU A 251 -34.28 15.96 -2.42
N VAL A 252 -33.11 16.21 -1.83
CA VAL A 252 -31.81 15.86 -2.39
C VAL A 252 -31.03 14.99 -1.40
N LYS A 253 -31.13 13.67 -1.58
CA LYS A 253 -30.47 12.67 -0.73
C LYS A 253 -29.14 12.22 -1.33
N VAL A 254 -28.30 11.65 -0.48
CA VAL A 254 -27.03 11.02 -0.88
C VAL A 254 -26.97 9.63 -0.29
N ASP A 255 -26.63 8.65 -1.13
CA ASP A 255 -26.59 7.24 -0.78
C ASP A 255 -25.44 6.53 -1.49
N SER A 256 -25.24 5.26 -1.19
CA SER A 256 -24.43 4.38 -2.04
C SER A 256 -25.18 4.06 -3.33
N THR A 257 -24.46 3.71 -4.40
CA THR A 257 -25.07 3.34 -5.69
C THR A 257 -26.19 2.30 -5.57
N PRO A 258 -26.05 1.20 -4.79
CA PRO A 258 -27.15 0.25 -4.61
C PRO A 258 -28.36 0.84 -3.88
N LYS A 259 -28.14 1.66 -2.84
CA LYS A 259 -29.23 2.30 -2.07
C LYS A 259 -30.00 3.31 -2.92
N ALA A 260 -29.30 4.15 -3.68
CA ALA A 260 -29.92 5.08 -4.61
C ALA A 260 -30.70 4.36 -5.72
N PHE A 261 -30.15 3.28 -6.28
CA PHE A 261 -30.88 2.46 -7.26
C PHE A 261 -32.18 1.89 -6.67
N ASN A 262 -32.11 1.35 -5.46
CA ASN A 262 -33.28 0.82 -4.76
C ASN A 262 -34.30 1.90 -4.41
N SER A 263 -33.88 3.15 -4.14
CA SER A 263 -34.81 4.25 -3.86
C SER A 263 -35.62 4.64 -5.10
N LEU A 264 -35.06 4.49 -6.31
CA LEU A 264 -35.79 4.63 -7.57
C LEU A 264 -36.85 3.53 -7.73
N LEU A 265 -36.47 2.26 -7.50
CA LEU A 265 -37.40 1.13 -7.63
C LEU A 265 -38.58 1.24 -6.66
N LYS A 266 -38.32 1.74 -5.45
CA LYS A 266 -39.33 1.97 -4.41
C LYS A 266 -40.11 3.28 -4.58
N LYS A 267 -39.91 4.02 -5.69
CA LYS A 267 -40.53 5.33 -5.96
C LYS A 267 -40.28 6.38 -4.86
N GLN A 268 -39.18 6.24 -4.12
CA GLN A 268 -38.73 7.18 -3.09
C GLN A 268 -37.90 8.32 -3.68
N SER A 269 -37.34 8.11 -4.88
CA SER A 269 -36.62 9.10 -5.69
C SER A 269 -37.21 9.13 -7.09
N ASP A 270 -37.21 10.32 -7.70
CA ASP A 270 -37.75 10.53 -9.05
C ASP A 270 -36.65 10.51 -10.11
N VAL A 271 -35.44 10.96 -9.75
CA VAL A 271 -34.24 10.93 -10.60
C VAL A 271 -33.06 10.44 -9.76
N ILE A 272 -32.30 9.48 -10.28
CA ILE A 272 -31.06 9.04 -9.65
C ILE A 272 -29.84 9.30 -10.53
N PHE A 273 -28.71 9.63 -9.91
CA PHE A 273 -27.45 9.91 -10.58
C PHE A 273 -26.42 8.84 -10.27
N MET A 274 -26.02 8.07 -11.27
CA MET A 274 -25.04 6.99 -11.12
C MET A 274 -24.37 6.62 -12.44
N ALA A 275 -23.32 5.80 -12.37
CA ALA A 275 -22.80 5.09 -13.55
C ALA A 275 -23.88 4.16 -14.15
N LYS A 276 -23.60 3.58 -15.32
CA LYS A 276 -24.52 2.62 -15.95
C LYS A 276 -24.88 1.49 -14.96
N PRO A 277 -26.18 1.14 -14.81
CA PRO A 277 -26.58 0.02 -13.96
C PRO A 277 -25.90 -1.30 -14.37
N SER A 278 -25.60 -2.13 -13.38
CA SER A 278 -25.08 -3.49 -13.61
C SER A 278 -26.16 -4.41 -14.19
N ALA A 279 -25.75 -5.57 -14.72
CA ALA A 279 -26.70 -6.58 -15.19
C ALA A 279 -27.67 -7.03 -14.09
N ALA A 280 -27.20 -7.13 -12.83
CA ALA A 280 -28.05 -7.44 -11.69
C ALA A 280 -29.07 -6.34 -11.41
N GLN A 281 -28.68 -5.07 -11.53
CA GLN A 281 -29.58 -3.94 -11.36
C GLN A 281 -30.64 -3.87 -12.49
N PHE A 282 -30.26 -4.12 -13.75
CA PHE A 282 -31.23 -4.24 -14.84
C PHE A 282 -32.24 -5.38 -14.60
N ARG A 283 -31.79 -6.54 -14.10
CA ARG A 283 -32.69 -7.64 -13.71
C ARG A 283 -33.64 -7.24 -12.58
N ALA A 284 -33.13 -6.58 -11.54
CA ALA A 284 -33.93 -6.09 -10.43
C ALA A 284 -35.00 -5.08 -10.90
N ALA A 285 -34.65 -4.14 -11.77
CA ALA A 285 -35.63 -3.20 -12.35
C ALA A 285 -36.75 -3.94 -13.11
N LYS A 286 -36.40 -4.95 -13.91
CA LYS A 286 -37.37 -5.78 -14.63
C LYS A 286 -38.31 -6.54 -13.67
N GLN A 287 -37.76 -7.12 -12.60
CA GLN A 287 -38.54 -7.81 -11.56
C GLN A 287 -39.50 -6.87 -10.83
N HIS A 288 -39.13 -5.60 -10.67
CA HIS A 288 -39.98 -4.56 -10.08
C HIS A 288 -40.89 -3.84 -11.10
N HIS A 289 -40.96 -4.32 -12.36
CA HIS A 289 -41.72 -3.69 -13.44
C HIS A 289 -41.38 -2.20 -13.67
N VAL A 290 -40.12 -1.83 -13.47
CA VAL A 290 -39.61 -0.48 -13.69
C VAL A 290 -38.81 -0.42 -14.99
N HIS A 291 -39.28 0.36 -15.95
CA HIS A 291 -38.55 0.67 -17.18
C HIS A 291 -37.58 1.83 -16.91
N LEU A 292 -36.29 1.52 -16.92
CA LEU A 292 -35.25 2.53 -16.70
C LEU A 292 -35.03 3.37 -17.97
N LYS A 293 -35.16 4.69 -17.84
CA LYS A 293 -34.75 5.65 -18.88
C LYS A 293 -33.43 6.27 -18.47
N LEU A 294 -32.37 5.97 -19.22
CA LEU A 294 -31.01 6.43 -18.95
C LEU A 294 -30.69 7.62 -19.86
N THR A 295 -30.42 8.78 -19.28
CA THR A 295 -29.91 9.94 -20.03
C THR A 295 -28.45 10.14 -19.69
N LYS A 296 -27.57 9.99 -20.67
CA LYS A 296 -26.15 10.28 -20.53
C LYS A 296 -26.00 11.77 -20.25
N ILE A 297 -25.29 12.16 -19.20
CA ILE A 297 -25.14 13.58 -18.80
C ILE A 297 -23.67 14.01 -18.69
N GLY A 298 -22.74 13.06 -18.58
CA GLY A 298 -21.32 13.35 -18.58
C GLY A 298 -20.47 12.08 -18.52
N SER A 299 -19.16 12.32 -18.47
CA SER A 299 -18.12 11.31 -18.39
C SER A 299 -17.22 11.55 -17.18
N GLU A 300 -16.65 10.46 -16.70
CA GLU A 300 -15.69 10.44 -15.62
C GLU A 300 -14.57 9.46 -15.95
N ALA A 301 -13.37 9.67 -15.39
CA ALA A 301 -12.29 8.69 -15.47
C ALA A 301 -12.27 7.80 -14.23
N PHE A 302 -12.16 6.49 -14.46
CA PHE A 302 -11.68 5.56 -13.46
C PHE A 302 -10.14 5.63 -13.43
N VAL A 303 -9.60 5.99 -12.28
CA VAL A 303 -8.19 6.35 -12.12
C VAL A 303 -7.52 5.45 -11.10
N PHE A 304 -6.23 5.25 -11.29
CA PHE A 304 -5.36 4.62 -10.32
C PHE A 304 -4.49 5.68 -9.67
N PHE A 305 -4.19 5.50 -8.39
CA PHE A 305 -3.34 6.41 -7.65
C PHE A 305 -2.42 5.64 -6.72
N VAL A 306 -1.29 6.28 -6.47
CA VAL A 306 -0.21 5.79 -5.59
C VAL A 306 0.20 6.93 -4.67
N ASN A 307 0.98 6.63 -3.64
CA ASN A 307 1.63 7.66 -2.84
C ASN A 307 2.47 8.59 -3.75
N GLN A 308 2.46 9.90 -3.47
CA GLN A 308 3.14 10.91 -4.27
C GLN A 308 4.65 10.64 -4.47
N HIS A 309 5.30 9.97 -3.52
CA HIS A 309 6.71 9.62 -3.59
C HIS A 309 7.01 8.36 -4.43
N ASN A 310 5.99 7.63 -4.88
CA ASN A 310 6.20 6.46 -5.74
C ASN A 310 6.76 6.89 -7.10
N PRO A 311 7.91 6.39 -7.56
CA PRO A 311 8.51 6.82 -8.83
C PRO A 311 7.72 6.41 -10.07
N VAL A 312 6.75 5.50 -9.96
CA VAL A 312 5.92 5.10 -11.09
C VAL A 312 4.88 6.17 -11.39
N ASP A 313 4.85 6.65 -12.63
CA ASP A 313 3.90 7.64 -13.13
C ASP A 313 2.94 7.09 -14.21
N ASN A 314 3.20 5.88 -14.70
CA ASN A 314 2.45 5.27 -15.80
C ASN A 314 2.39 3.75 -15.64
N LEU A 315 1.21 3.19 -15.90
CA LEU A 315 1.02 1.76 -16.05
C LEU A 315 0.20 1.45 -17.30
N SER A 316 0.51 0.35 -17.96
CA SER A 316 -0.40 -0.21 -18.96
C SER A 316 -1.58 -0.91 -18.30
N LEU A 317 -2.70 -1.04 -19.03
CA LEU A 317 -3.85 -1.78 -18.53
C LEU A 317 -3.50 -3.24 -18.17
N LYS A 318 -2.63 -3.88 -18.96
CA LYS A 318 -2.15 -5.24 -18.70
C LYS A 318 -1.35 -5.34 -17.39
N GLN A 319 -0.50 -4.35 -17.10
CA GLN A 319 0.25 -4.31 -15.84
C GLN A 319 -0.68 -4.15 -14.63
N ILE A 320 -1.72 -3.32 -14.74
CA ILE A 320 -2.72 -3.16 -13.68
C ILE A 320 -3.46 -4.48 -13.44
N GLN A 321 -3.93 -5.14 -14.49
CA GLN A 321 -4.54 -6.46 -14.37
C GLN A 321 -3.59 -7.44 -13.67
N SER A 322 -2.34 -7.53 -14.12
CA SER A 322 -1.31 -8.40 -13.53
C SER A 322 -1.07 -8.13 -12.04
N ILE A 323 -1.06 -6.86 -11.63
CA ILE A 323 -0.94 -6.44 -10.22
C ILE A 323 -2.13 -6.96 -9.40
N TYR A 324 -3.36 -6.72 -9.86
CA TYR A 324 -4.57 -7.13 -9.16
C TYR A 324 -4.86 -8.64 -9.25
N GLN A 325 -4.18 -9.37 -10.13
CA GLN A 325 -4.11 -10.83 -10.16
C GLN A 325 -2.95 -11.40 -9.31
N ARG A 326 -2.11 -10.55 -8.72
CA ARG A 326 -0.86 -10.90 -8.01
C ARG A 326 0.17 -11.66 -8.87
N GLN A 327 0.11 -11.51 -10.18
CA GLN A 327 1.15 -12.00 -11.08
C GLN A 327 2.35 -11.04 -11.07
N THR A 328 2.10 -9.73 -10.93
CA THR A 328 3.13 -8.73 -10.65
C THR A 328 3.12 -8.37 -9.17
N ILE A 329 4.13 -8.81 -8.43
CA ILE A 329 4.23 -8.62 -6.98
C ILE A 329 5.21 -7.50 -6.55
N PHE A 330 6.13 -7.06 -7.42
CA PHE A 330 7.13 -6.03 -7.10
C PHE A 330 7.05 -4.84 -8.06
N TRP A 331 7.20 -3.62 -7.53
CA TRP A 331 7.22 -2.39 -8.32
C TRP A 331 8.39 -2.34 -9.33
N SER A 332 9.51 -3.00 -9.03
CA SER A 332 10.66 -3.11 -9.95
C SER A 332 10.31 -3.77 -11.28
N SER A 333 9.29 -4.62 -11.33
CA SER A 333 8.79 -5.24 -12.56
C SER A 333 8.05 -4.26 -13.48
N VAL A 334 7.72 -3.06 -12.98
CA VAL A 334 6.96 -2.03 -13.71
C VAL A 334 7.61 -0.64 -13.60
N GLY A 335 8.94 -0.61 -13.39
CA GLY A 335 9.74 0.62 -13.40
C GLY A 335 9.84 1.36 -12.07
N GLY A 336 9.42 0.75 -10.96
CA GLY A 336 9.56 1.31 -9.61
C GLY A 336 10.72 0.72 -8.80
N LYS A 337 10.71 0.99 -7.49
CA LYS A 337 11.71 0.44 -6.55
C LYS A 337 11.48 -1.05 -6.33
N PHE A 338 12.50 -1.78 -5.85
CA PHE A 338 12.33 -3.15 -5.38
C PHE A 338 11.51 -3.18 -4.07
N ALA A 339 10.18 -3.11 -4.22
CA ALA A 339 9.22 -3.06 -3.12
C ALA A 339 7.96 -3.83 -3.51
N ALA A 340 7.40 -4.59 -2.57
CA ALA A 340 6.19 -5.38 -2.80
C ALA A 340 4.96 -4.49 -3.00
N ILE A 341 4.18 -4.75 -4.04
CA ILE A 341 2.99 -3.96 -4.39
C ILE A 341 1.83 -4.33 -3.45
N GLN A 342 1.15 -3.32 -2.92
CA GLN A 342 -0.07 -3.50 -2.14
C GLN A 342 -1.29 -2.96 -2.90
N PRO A 343 -2.07 -3.83 -3.56
CA PRO A 343 -3.27 -3.44 -4.28
C PRO A 343 -4.49 -3.38 -3.35
N PHE A 344 -4.98 -2.18 -3.06
CA PHE A 344 -6.20 -2.00 -2.26
C PHE A 344 -7.46 -2.18 -3.10
N GLN A 345 -8.47 -2.76 -2.46
CA GLN A 345 -9.76 -3.15 -3.03
C GLN A 345 -10.91 -2.68 -2.13
N ARG A 346 -12.12 -2.80 -2.64
CA ARG A 346 -13.38 -2.47 -1.96
C ARG A 346 -14.26 -3.73 -1.97
N PRO A 347 -15.21 -3.87 -1.02
CA PRO A 347 -16.16 -4.98 -1.03
C PRO A 347 -16.92 -5.10 -2.36
N GLU A 348 -17.26 -6.35 -2.70
CA GLU A 348 -18.09 -6.69 -3.86
C GLU A 348 -19.41 -5.89 -3.85
N GLY A 349 -19.85 -5.45 -5.03
CA GLY A 349 -21.07 -4.65 -5.19
C GLY A 349 -20.92 -3.16 -4.87
N SER A 350 -19.78 -2.72 -4.32
CA SER A 350 -19.48 -1.28 -4.23
C SER A 350 -19.25 -0.68 -5.63
N GLY A 351 -19.67 0.57 -5.84
CA GLY A 351 -19.65 1.17 -7.18
C GLY A 351 -18.27 1.21 -7.84
N SER A 352 -17.21 1.46 -7.06
CA SER A 352 -15.83 1.46 -7.54
C SER A 352 -15.26 0.05 -7.78
N GLN A 353 -15.65 -0.95 -6.97
CA GLN A 353 -15.25 -2.35 -7.20
C GLN A 353 -15.92 -2.90 -8.46
N THR A 354 -17.21 -2.63 -8.67
CA THR A 354 -17.92 -3.00 -9.90
C THR A 354 -17.25 -2.37 -11.13
N ALA A 355 -16.82 -1.10 -11.04
CA ALA A 355 -16.09 -0.44 -12.12
C ALA A 355 -14.72 -1.09 -12.36
N MET A 356 -13.98 -1.45 -11.31
CA MET A 356 -12.71 -2.19 -11.41
C MET A 356 -12.90 -3.53 -12.14
N GLU A 357 -13.88 -4.33 -11.74
CA GLU A 357 -14.15 -5.64 -12.33
C GLU A 357 -14.58 -5.55 -13.80
N GLN A 358 -15.48 -4.61 -14.12
CA GLN A 358 -16.06 -4.51 -15.46
C GLN A 358 -15.14 -3.77 -16.45
N MET A 359 -14.56 -2.64 -16.03
CA MET A 359 -13.80 -1.76 -16.93
C MET A 359 -12.33 -2.15 -17.02
N VAL A 360 -11.76 -2.65 -15.92
CA VAL A 360 -10.31 -2.91 -15.85
C VAL A 360 -10.03 -4.39 -16.03
N MET A 361 -10.71 -5.24 -15.27
CA MET A 361 -10.43 -6.68 -15.28
C MET A 361 -11.06 -7.41 -16.46
N ALA A 362 -12.16 -6.88 -17.03
CA ALA A 362 -12.82 -7.42 -18.21
C ALA A 362 -13.07 -8.94 -18.09
N ASN A 363 -13.75 -9.34 -17.01
CA ASN A 363 -14.05 -10.74 -16.63
C ASN A 363 -12.87 -11.58 -16.14
N LYS A 364 -11.65 -11.03 -16.04
CA LYS A 364 -10.55 -11.72 -15.36
C LYS A 364 -10.78 -11.75 -13.86
N GLN A 365 -10.52 -12.89 -13.23
CA GLN A 365 -10.62 -13.03 -11.79
C GLN A 365 -9.54 -12.21 -11.07
N MET A 366 -9.96 -11.35 -10.14
CA MET A 366 -9.07 -10.63 -9.22
C MET A 366 -8.61 -11.55 -8.10
N ALA A 367 -7.39 -11.34 -7.61
CA ALA A 367 -6.93 -12.01 -6.40
C ALA A 367 -7.70 -11.45 -5.19
N LYS A 368 -8.10 -12.34 -4.28
CA LYS A 368 -8.73 -11.92 -3.01
C LYS A 368 -7.80 -10.97 -2.25
N PRO A 369 -8.30 -9.81 -1.77
CA PRO A 369 -7.48 -8.90 -0.98
C PRO A 369 -7.04 -9.59 0.32
N LEU A 370 -5.86 -9.23 0.85
CA LEU A 370 -5.58 -9.53 2.26
C LEU A 370 -6.51 -8.68 3.13
N ARG A 371 -6.81 -9.12 4.35
CA ARG A 371 -7.80 -8.46 5.23
C ARG A 371 -7.58 -6.95 5.41
N TYR A 372 -6.33 -6.49 5.42
CA TYR A 372 -5.98 -5.06 5.57
C TYR A 372 -5.96 -4.27 4.24
N GLN A 373 -6.26 -4.93 3.11
CA GLN A 373 -6.29 -4.33 1.77
C GLN A 373 -7.73 -4.09 1.27
N GLU A 374 -8.74 -4.41 2.08
CA GLU A 374 -10.15 -4.22 1.76
C GLU A 374 -10.75 -3.16 2.70
N PHE A 375 -11.37 -2.13 2.12
CA PHE A 375 -12.00 -1.05 2.89
C PHE A 375 -13.47 -0.87 2.49
N ASP A 376 -14.35 -0.73 3.46
CA ASP A 376 -15.79 -0.57 3.21
C ASP A 376 -16.13 0.74 2.50
N VAL A 377 -15.34 1.79 2.74
CA VAL A 377 -15.56 3.16 2.26
C VAL A 377 -14.39 3.64 1.40
N MET A 378 -14.69 4.55 0.45
CA MET A 378 -13.72 4.95 -0.59
C MET A 378 -12.64 5.90 -0.07
N ASP A 379 -12.99 6.74 0.91
CA ASP A 379 -12.03 7.55 1.67
C ASP A 379 -10.99 6.68 2.36
N GLY A 380 -11.38 5.55 2.95
CA GLY A 380 -10.47 4.57 3.55
C GLY A 380 -9.41 4.00 2.57
N VAL A 381 -9.75 3.80 1.30
CA VAL A 381 -8.76 3.36 0.29
C VAL A 381 -7.78 4.49 -0.03
N ILE A 382 -8.25 5.73 -0.15
CA ILE A 382 -7.38 6.89 -0.46
C ILE A 382 -6.46 7.17 0.72
N ASP A 383 -7.01 7.22 1.93
CA ASP A 383 -6.25 7.44 3.16
C ASP A 383 -5.32 6.26 3.45
N GLY A 384 -5.73 5.04 3.12
CA GLY A 384 -4.84 3.88 3.16
C GLY A 384 -3.64 4.04 2.22
N VAL A 385 -3.85 4.41 0.95
CA VAL A 385 -2.74 4.59 -0.02
C VAL A 385 -1.86 5.79 0.37
N ALA A 386 -2.44 6.83 0.96
CA ALA A 386 -1.73 7.99 1.46
C ALA A 386 -0.90 7.68 2.71
N GLY A 387 -1.51 6.98 3.68
CA GLY A 387 -1.05 6.82 5.06
C GLY A 387 -0.20 5.59 5.33
N TYR A 388 -0.09 4.66 4.37
CA TYR A 388 0.74 3.48 4.54
C TYR A 388 2.24 3.86 4.67
N ASN A 389 2.73 4.10 5.89
CA ASN A 389 4.13 4.24 6.30
C ASN A 389 5.02 5.21 5.47
N ASN A 390 4.49 6.25 4.82
CA ASN A 390 5.25 6.99 3.79
C ASN A 390 5.87 6.05 2.73
N ARG A 391 5.27 4.87 2.49
CA ARG A 391 5.81 3.88 1.56
C ARG A 391 5.14 4.01 0.21
N THR A 392 6.00 4.11 -0.77
CA THR A 392 5.74 4.20 -2.20
C THR A 392 5.09 2.96 -2.79
N ASN A 393 4.62 2.00 -1.99
CA ASN A 393 4.36 0.64 -2.45
C ASN A 393 2.87 0.27 -2.58
N ALA A 394 1.95 1.12 -2.12
CA ALA A 394 0.52 0.92 -2.29
C ALA A 394 -0.02 1.48 -3.61
N ILE A 395 -1.09 0.85 -4.11
CA ILE A 395 -1.89 1.31 -5.25
C ILE A 395 -3.38 1.14 -4.93
N GLY A 396 -4.16 2.17 -5.26
CA GLY A 396 -5.61 2.16 -5.16
C GLY A 396 -6.25 2.69 -6.45
N TYR A 397 -7.58 2.62 -6.50
CA TYR A 397 -8.37 3.09 -7.63
C TYR A 397 -9.58 3.90 -7.15
N SER A 398 -10.07 4.85 -7.94
CA SER A 398 -11.32 5.58 -7.67
C SER A 398 -11.86 6.21 -8.95
N PHE A 399 -12.92 6.99 -8.83
CA PHE A 399 -13.28 7.98 -9.85
C PHE A 399 -12.48 9.28 -9.62
N ARG A 400 -12.03 9.91 -10.72
CA ARG A 400 -11.14 11.07 -10.69
C ARG A 400 -11.68 12.21 -9.83
N PHE A 401 -12.95 12.61 -9.96
CA PHE A 401 -13.49 13.69 -9.16
C PHE A 401 -13.46 13.37 -7.65
N PHE A 402 -13.79 12.13 -7.27
CA PHE A 402 -13.72 11.70 -5.88
C PHE A 402 -12.29 11.82 -5.33
N ALA A 403 -11.30 11.31 -6.09
CA ALA A 403 -9.90 11.32 -5.68
C ALA A 403 -9.23 12.71 -5.69
N THR A 404 -9.70 13.66 -6.51
CA THR A 404 -9.02 14.96 -6.70
C THR A 404 -9.74 16.16 -6.10
N GLN A 405 -11.06 16.09 -5.94
CA GLN A 405 -11.89 17.23 -5.50
C GLN A 405 -12.67 16.95 -4.22
N MET A 406 -13.17 15.72 -4.04
CA MET A 406 -13.89 15.37 -2.81
C MET A 406 -12.93 15.03 -1.68
N MET A 407 -11.87 14.31 -2.01
CA MET A 407 -10.75 14.02 -1.13
C MET A 407 -9.64 15.03 -1.41
N HIS A 408 -9.24 15.81 -0.41
CA HIS A 408 -8.14 16.78 -0.52
C HIS A 408 -6.82 16.18 -0.02
N ASN A 409 -6.57 14.91 -0.31
CA ASN A 409 -5.37 14.23 0.13
C ASN A 409 -4.23 14.46 -0.86
N LYS A 410 -3.34 15.42 -0.55
CA LYS A 410 -2.19 15.77 -1.41
C LYS A 410 -1.08 14.72 -1.41
N GLN A 411 -1.19 13.67 -0.59
CA GLN A 411 -0.19 12.61 -0.50
C GLN A 411 -0.34 11.53 -1.57
N VAL A 412 -1.36 11.61 -2.42
CA VAL A 412 -1.54 10.70 -3.57
C VAL A 412 -1.40 11.43 -4.89
N LYS A 413 -0.89 10.72 -5.90
CA LYS A 413 -0.86 11.17 -7.29
C LYS A 413 -1.57 10.17 -8.20
N LEU A 414 -2.23 10.67 -9.23
CA LEU A 414 -2.87 9.84 -10.25
C LEU A 414 -1.84 9.30 -11.25
N LEU A 415 -1.99 8.04 -11.63
CA LEU A 415 -1.18 7.41 -12.67
C LEU A 415 -1.75 7.67 -14.07
N LYS A 416 -0.85 7.75 -15.06
CA LYS A 416 -1.22 7.63 -16.48
C LYS A 416 -1.55 6.18 -16.79
N ILE A 417 -2.47 5.97 -17.74
CA ILE A 417 -2.81 4.64 -18.24
C ILE A 417 -2.47 4.58 -19.72
N ASN A 418 -1.62 3.63 -20.10
CA ASN A 418 -1.08 3.53 -21.48
C ASN A 418 -0.48 4.87 -21.97
N GLY A 419 0.19 5.62 -21.08
CA GLY A 419 0.78 6.92 -21.38
C GLY A 419 -0.19 8.11 -21.35
N VAL A 420 -1.50 7.89 -21.18
CA VAL A 420 -2.51 8.94 -21.21
C VAL A 420 -2.90 9.37 -19.80
N SER A 421 -2.79 10.67 -19.51
CA SER A 421 -3.22 11.27 -18.23
C SER A 421 -4.76 11.41 -18.15
N PRO A 422 -5.39 11.26 -16.98
CA PRO A 422 -6.83 11.45 -16.78
C PRO A 422 -7.23 12.93 -16.72
N THR A 423 -6.97 13.68 -17.79
CA THR A 423 -7.37 15.09 -17.90
C THR A 423 -8.78 15.22 -18.46
N ALA A 424 -9.48 16.33 -18.16
CA ALA A 424 -10.82 16.57 -18.72
C ALA A 424 -10.82 16.53 -20.26
N ALA A 425 -9.76 17.02 -20.90
CA ALA A 425 -9.59 16.95 -22.35
C ALA A 425 -9.49 15.49 -22.84
N ASN A 426 -8.67 14.66 -22.19
CA ASN A 426 -8.48 13.25 -22.56
C ASN A 426 -9.72 12.38 -22.27
N ILE A 427 -10.54 12.77 -21.29
CA ILE A 427 -11.81 12.11 -20.98
C ILE A 427 -12.87 12.50 -22.01
N ARG A 428 -12.95 13.79 -22.39
CA ARG A 428 -13.96 14.29 -23.34
C ARG A 428 -13.76 13.75 -24.75
N ASN A 429 -12.50 13.54 -25.17
CA ASN A 429 -12.16 13.02 -26.49
C ASN A 429 -11.92 11.49 -26.51
N ASP A 430 -12.34 10.79 -25.46
CA ASP A 430 -12.20 9.34 -25.29
C ASP A 430 -10.75 8.78 -25.45
N LYS A 431 -9.72 9.63 -25.32
CA LYS A 431 -8.32 9.18 -25.35
C LYS A 431 -7.91 8.45 -24.07
N TYR A 432 -8.49 8.80 -22.93
CA TYR A 432 -8.21 8.11 -21.67
C TYR A 432 -8.96 6.76 -21.63
N PRO A 433 -8.26 5.63 -21.46
CA PRO A 433 -8.81 4.31 -21.76
C PRO A 433 -9.87 3.81 -20.77
N LEU A 434 -9.93 4.39 -19.57
CA LEU A 434 -10.85 3.98 -18.50
C LEU A 434 -11.91 5.04 -18.24
N THR A 435 -12.57 5.49 -19.31
CA THR A 435 -13.65 6.48 -19.25
C THR A 435 -14.98 5.78 -19.01
N ALA A 436 -15.72 6.24 -18.00
CA ALA A 436 -17.07 5.81 -17.66
C ALA A 436 -18.05 6.94 -17.89
N HIS A 437 -19.24 6.62 -18.40
CA HIS A 437 -20.32 7.59 -18.46
C HIS A 437 -21.20 7.50 -17.23
N PHE A 438 -21.67 8.65 -16.76
CA PHE A 438 -22.68 8.73 -15.72
C PHE A 438 -23.99 9.31 -16.27
N TYR A 439 -25.08 8.89 -15.65
CA TYR A 439 -26.43 9.04 -16.17
C TYR A 439 -27.33 9.68 -15.12
N ALA A 440 -28.27 10.49 -15.60
CA ALA A 440 -29.52 10.76 -14.88
C ALA A 440 -30.53 9.68 -15.29
N ILE A 441 -31.05 8.95 -14.31
CA ILE A 441 -31.91 7.78 -14.54
C ILE A 441 -33.27 8.01 -13.90
N THR A 442 -34.33 7.75 -14.66
CA THR A 442 -35.72 7.73 -14.15
C THR A 442 -36.33 6.35 -14.31
N GLY A 443 -37.37 6.09 -13.51
CA GLY A 443 -38.23 4.92 -13.69
C GLY A 443 -39.31 5.16 -14.75
N THR A 444 -40.28 4.26 -14.78
CA THR A 444 -41.44 4.31 -15.69
C THR A 444 -42.21 5.62 -15.52
N HIS A 445 -42.51 6.30 -16.64
CA HIS A 445 -43.31 7.55 -16.68
C HIS A 445 -42.80 8.66 -15.75
N PRO A 446 -41.64 9.27 -16.04
CA PRO A 446 -41.12 10.38 -15.24
C PRO A 446 -42.09 11.57 -15.22
N SER A 447 -42.10 12.31 -14.11
CA SER A 447 -42.91 13.54 -14.01
C SER A 447 -42.44 14.60 -15.01
N LYS A 448 -43.33 15.52 -15.40
CA LYS A 448 -42.98 16.66 -16.28
C LYS A 448 -41.76 17.44 -15.80
N ASN A 449 -41.62 17.65 -14.49
CA ASN A 449 -40.46 18.35 -13.93
C ASN A 449 -39.18 17.49 -13.93
N SER A 450 -39.30 16.17 -13.75
CA SER A 450 -38.17 15.25 -13.90
C SER A 450 -37.65 15.26 -15.34
N GLU A 451 -38.55 15.24 -16.33
CA GLU A 451 -38.17 15.33 -17.75
C GLU A 451 -37.52 16.68 -18.10
N ARG A 452 -38.09 17.80 -17.63
CA ARG A 452 -37.51 19.14 -17.81
C ARG A 452 -36.11 19.22 -17.21
N LEU A 453 -35.90 18.71 -16.00
CA LEU A 453 -34.59 18.68 -15.34
C LEU A 453 -33.59 17.88 -16.15
N ILE A 454 -33.96 16.69 -16.62
CA ILE A 454 -33.07 15.80 -17.38
C ILE A 454 -32.72 16.39 -18.75
N ASN A 455 -33.69 16.96 -19.44
CA ASN A 455 -33.44 17.65 -20.72
C ASN A 455 -32.54 18.87 -20.50
N TRP A 456 -32.71 19.60 -19.40
CA TRP A 456 -31.84 20.72 -19.08
C TRP A 456 -30.39 20.30 -18.86
N LEU A 457 -30.13 19.12 -18.25
CA LEU A 457 -28.77 18.62 -18.06
C LEU A 457 -27.99 18.45 -19.37
N THR A 458 -28.64 18.31 -20.53
CA THR A 458 -27.97 18.17 -21.84
C THR A 458 -27.81 19.49 -22.61
N THR A 459 -28.35 20.58 -22.07
CA THR A 459 -28.19 21.95 -22.61
C THR A 459 -26.81 22.52 -22.32
N ASN A 460 -26.45 23.65 -22.94
CA ASN A 460 -25.17 24.32 -22.67
C ASN A 460 -25.04 24.75 -21.21
N ASP A 461 -26.12 25.23 -20.58
CA ASP A 461 -26.12 25.61 -19.16
C ASP A 461 -25.91 24.40 -18.26
N GLY A 462 -26.63 23.30 -18.51
CA GLY A 462 -26.47 22.06 -17.77
C GLY A 462 -25.03 21.50 -17.87
N GLN A 463 -24.48 21.49 -19.08
CA GLN A 463 -23.11 21.04 -19.33
C GLN A 463 -22.05 21.98 -18.73
N ALA A 464 -22.28 23.30 -18.79
CA ALA A 464 -21.41 24.27 -18.11
C ALA A 464 -21.40 24.06 -16.59
N LEU A 465 -22.56 23.82 -15.98
CA LEU A 465 -22.65 23.53 -14.54
C LEU A 465 -21.90 22.24 -14.20
N ILE A 466 -22.11 21.16 -14.97
CA ILE A 466 -21.40 19.88 -14.79
C ILE A 466 -19.88 20.08 -14.89
N ASN A 467 -19.39 20.78 -15.91
CA ASN A 467 -17.96 21.08 -16.04
C ASN A 467 -17.41 21.86 -14.83
N ARG A 468 -18.16 22.85 -14.32
CA ARG A 468 -17.77 23.64 -13.13
C ARG A 468 -17.81 22.85 -11.82
N THR A 469 -18.60 21.78 -11.75
CA THR A 469 -18.54 20.88 -10.60
C THR A 469 -17.25 20.09 -10.55
N GLY A 470 -16.45 20.01 -11.64
CA GLY A 470 -15.19 19.26 -11.73
C GLY A 470 -15.30 17.93 -12.49
N TYR A 471 -16.52 17.55 -12.88
CA TYR A 471 -16.83 16.46 -13.80
C TYR A 471 -16.59 16.86 -15.26
N VAL A 472 -16.66 15.89 -16.18
CA VAL A 472 -16.51 16.15 -17.62
C VAL A 472 -17.88 16.09 -18.29
N GLY A 473 -18.38 17.23 -18.73
CA GLY A 473 -19.58 17.31 -19.55
C GLY A 473 -19.39 16.68 -20.93
N LEU A 474 -20.50 16.36 -21.59
CA LEU A 474 -20.62 15.95 -22.99
C LEU A 474 -20.15 17.01 -23.99
N LYS A 475 -20.14 18.27 -23.56
CA LYS A 475 -19.75 19.44 -24.36
C LYS A 475 -18.64 20.19 -23.64
#